data_AF-A0A8S7CXG0-F1
#
_entry.id   AF-A0A8S7CXG0-F1
#
_cell.length_a   1.000
_cell.length_b   1.000
_cell.length_c   1.000
_cell.angle_alpha   90.00
_cell.angle_beta   90.00
_cell.angle_gamma   90.00
#
_symmetry.space_group_name_H-M   'P 1'
#
loop_
_entity.id
_entity.type
_entity.pdbx_description
1 polymer ?
#
loop_
_entity_poly.entity_id
_entity_poly.type
_entity_poly.pdbx_seq_one_letter_code
_entity_poly.pdbx_strand_id
1 'polypeptide(L)' 'IKSESELTVDASITAKPFFERYGFQTVKQQLVECRGAWFTNFSMRYKPQH' A
#
# COMPACT_ATOMS: atom_id res chain seq x y z
N ILE A 1 -17.75 -6.22 6.69
CA ILE A 1 -17.73 -5.04 7.59
C ILE A 1 -16.35 -4.42 7.48
N LYS A 2 -16.21 -3.32 6.72
CA LYS A 2 -14.95 -2.57 6.62
C LYS A 2 -14.90 -1.71 7.88
N SER A 3 -14.02 -1.99 8.84
CA SER A 3 -13.93 -1.17 10.05
C SER A 3 -13.49 0.23 9.65
N GLU A 4 -14.18 1.26 10.15
CA GLU A 4 -13.99 2.68 9.79
C GLU A 4 -12.58 3.24 10.09
N SER A 5 -11.67 2.46 10.64
CA SER A 5 -10.33 2.88 11.05
C SER A 5 -9.18 2.40 10.13
N GLU A 6 -9.40 1.63 9.07
CA GLU A 6 -8.28 1.15 8.23
C GLU A 6 -7.99 2.07 7.04
N LEU A 7 -6.77 2.62 6.97
CA LEU A 7 -6.27 3.32 5.79
C LEU A 7 -5.58 2.32 4.86
N THR A 8 -5.77 2.47 3.55
CA THR A 8 -5.13 1.62 2.53
C THR A 8 -4.46 2.46 1.47
N VAL A 9 -3.34 1.98 0.92
CA VAL A 9 -2.61 2.64 -0.17
C VAL A 9 -1.96 1.62 -1.08
N ASP A 10 -1.94 1.89 -2.38
CA ASP A 10 -1.14 1.15 -3.34
C ASP A 10 0.15 1.93 -3.62
N ALA A 11 1.21 1.62 -2.89
CA ALA A 11 2.48 2.34 -2.92
C ALA A 11 3.41 1.83 -4.04
N SER A 12 4.05 2.74 -4.78
CA SER A 12 5.13 2.38 -5.71
C SER A 12 6.35 1.83 -4.96
N ILE A 13 7.29 1.20 -5.68
CA ILE A 13 8.57 0.73 -5.12
C ILE A 13 9.29 1.84 -4.33
N THR A 14 9.31 3.07 -4.86
CA THR A 14 10.01 4.20 -4.23
C THR A 14 9.25 4.81 -3.06
N ALA A 15 7.92 4.67 -3.03
CA ALA A 15 7.09 5.17 -1.93
C ALA A 15 6.93 4.16 -0.78
N LYS A 16 7.13 2.86 -1.02
CA LYS A 16 6.98 1.81 0.00
C LYS A 16 7.77 2.11 1.30
N PRO A 17 9.06 2.50 1.27
CA PRO A 17 9.81 2.78 2.51
C PRO A 17 9.24 3.94 3.33
N PHE A 18 8.64 4.94 2.67
CA PHE A 18 7.95 6.04 3.35
C PHE A 18 6.76 5.50 4.15
N PHE A 19 5.88 4.73 3.51
CA PHE A 19 4.70 4.18 4.18
C PHE A 19 5.06 3.17 5.28
N GLU A 20 6.08 2.33 5.08
CA GLU A 20 6.60 1.43 6.12
C GLU A 20 7.06 2.20 7.35
N ARG A 21 7.75 3.34 7.17
CA ARG A 21 8.17 4.22 8.27
C ARG A 21 7.00 4.81 9.06
N TYR A 22 5.85 5.02 8.43
CA TYR A 22 4.62 5.51 9.09
C TYR A 22 3.71 4.38 9.60
N GLY A 23 4.19 3.13 9.62
CA GLY A 23 3.49 2.00 10.21
C GLY A 23 2.50 1.30 9.29
N PHE A 24 2.48 1.62 7.98
CA PHE A 24 1.75 0.83 7.01
C PHE A 24 2.42 -0.53 6.83
N GLN A 25 1.63 -1.58 6.72
CA GLN A 25 2.08 -2.94 6.49
C GLN A 25 1.71 -3.38 5.07
N THR A 26 2.66 -4.01 4.37
CA THR A 26 2.39 -4.60 3.05
C THR A 26 1.41 -5.76 3.19
N VAL A 27 0.30 -5.69 2.47
CA VAL A 27 -0.69 -6.77 2.32
C VAL A 27 -0.31 -7.64 1.13
N LYS A 28 0.04 -7.01 -0.01
CA LYS A 28 0.30 -7.72 -1.26
C LYS A 28 1.23 -6.92 -2.18
N GLN A 29 2.21 -7.58 -2.77
CA GLN A 29 2.92 -7.07 -3.94
C GLN A 29 2.10 -7.34 -5.21
N GLN A 30 1.98 -6.37 -6.10
CA GLN A 30 1.20 -6.50 -7.33
C GLN A 30 2.05 -6.09 -8.54
N LEU A 31 1.70 -6.66 -9.69
CA LEU A 31 2.16 -6.21 -11.01
C LEU A 31 0.96 -5.55 -11.68
N VAL A 32 1.06 -4.26 -11.97
CA VAL A 32 -0.05 -3.45 -12.51
C VAL A 32 0.35 -2.85 -13.85
N GLU A 33 -0.58 -2.84 -14.80
CA GLU A 33 -0.42 -2.14 -16.06
C GLU A 33 -0.85 -0.68 -15.88
N CYS A 34 0.00 0.26 -16.30
CA CYS A 34 -0.33 1.68 -16.37
C CYS A 34 0.20 2.25 -17.68
N ARG A 35 -0.71 2.74 -18.54
CA ARG A 35 -0.36 3.35 -19.84
C ARG A 35 0.52 2.44 -20.73
N GLY A 36 0.21 1.15 -20.77
CA GLY A 36 0.95 0.16 -21.58
C GLY A 36 2.28 -0.30 -20.99
N ALA A 37 2.64 0.14 -19.79
CA ALA A 37 3.84 -0.31 -19.08
C ALA A 37 3.48 -1.06 -17.80
N TRP A 38 4.28 -2.07 -17.46
CA TRP A 38 4.10 -2.88 -16.26
C TRP A 38 4.93 -2.34 -15.10
N PHE A 39 4.29 -2.14 -13.95
CA PHE A 39 4.93 -1.63 -12.74
C PHE A 39 4.68 -2.56 -11.57
N THR A 40 5.66 -2.64 -10.67
CA THR A 40 5.44 -3.25 -9.35
C THR A 40 5.01 -2.17 -8.36
N ASN A 41 3.91 -2.43 -7.67
CA ASN A 41 3.48 -1.65 -6.51
C ASN A 41 3.10 -2.60 -5.36
N PHE A 42 2.74 -2.02 -4.23
CA PHE A 42 2.45 -2.73 -2.99
C PHE A 42 1.17 -2.20 -2.41
N SER A 43 0.16 -3.05 -2.30
CA SER A 43 -1.03 -2.74 -1.53
C SER A 43 -0.69 -2.86 -0.05
N MET A 44 -0.90 -1.78 0.69
CA MET A 44 -0.52 -1.64 2.09
C MET A 44 -1.72 -1.16 2.91
N ARG A 45 -1.73 -1.51 4.19
CA ARG A 45 -2.76 -1.09 5.16
C ARG A 45 -2.14 -0.48 6.41
N TYR A 46 -2.82 0.50 6.98
CA TYR A 46 -2.51 1.06 8.29
C TYR A 46 -3.75 0.96 9.17
N LYS A 47 -3.57 0.40 10.36
CA LYS A 47 -4.58 0.37 11.42
C LYS A 47 -4.08 1.26 12.55
N PRO A 48 -4.67 2.44 12.78
CA PRO A 48 -4.45 3.21 13.98
C PRO A 48 -4.79 2.35 15.19
N GLN A 49 -3.91 2.33 16.19
CA GLN A 49 -4.23 1.79 17.49
C GLN A 49 -5.04 2.87 18.24
N HIS A 50 -6.36 2.71 18.24
CA HIS A 50 -7.29 3.44 19.10
C HIS A 50 -8.17 2.45 19.84
#